data_AF-A0A9E4WJQ5-F1
#
_entry.id   AF-A0A9E4WJQ5-F1
#
_cell.length_a   1.000
_cell.length_b   1.000
_cell.length_c   1.000
_cell.angle_alpha   90.00
_cell.angle_beta   90.00
_cell.angle_gamma   90.00
#
_symmetry.space_group_name_H-M   'P 1'
#
loop_
_entity.id
_entity.type
_entity.pdbx_description
1 polymer ?
#
loop_
_entity_poly.entity_id
_entity_poly.type
_entity_poly.pdbx_seq_one_letter_code
_entity_poly.pdbx_strand_id
1 'polypeptide(L)'
;MPEPTDLPEISDGDLGPIVKKICSGDLHGDRLIEPIGSSIGRATIGIYRVSGSAQPDSGKPEPWSAVLKIVDVDADPAGQLEFELSGSPEFLAIGNGLRPAVCYGTQDRGRSERWIWSEDLTDVSQPTWTDSVFLNVARDIGKFHANSIGKVPPGEWRRQGIYGSIMVSFGLAGSLERLPETASNALASPIFGETGVKAIAAVLQNYEAVANGLKHLTTVLVHNDCHVGNLYPIEKNGVHMETVAIDWATAGLGPLGEDAGNLIAVAVRRSQVDLDNFIDLERTTFDR
;
A
#
# COMPACT_ATOMS: atom_id res chain seq x y z
N MET A 1 -6.07 -16.86 9.83
CA MET A 1 -5.17 -16.56 10.98
C MET A 1 -6.06 -16.22 12.16
N PRO A 2 -5.69 -16.53 13.42
CA PRO A 2 -6.50 -16.12 14.57
C PRO A 2 -6.60 -14.59 14.57
N GLU A 3 -7.80 -14.05 14.82
CA GLU A 3 -7.94 -12.62 15.12
C GLU A 3 -7.04 -12.28 16.32
N PRO A 4 -6.46 -11.07 16.38
CA PRO A 4 -5.76 -10.64 17.58
C PRO A 4 -6.75 -10.72 18.75
N THR A 5 -6.56 -11.68 19.65
CA THR A 5 -7.53 -11.96 20.71
C THR A 5 -7.50 -10.94 21.84
N ASP A 6 -6.47 -10.09 21.89
CA ASP A 6 -6.33 -9.02 22.87
C ASP A 6 -6.05 -7.68 22.16
N LEU A 7 -6.77 -6.63 22.58
CA LEU A 7 -6.50 -5.26 22.16
C LEU A 7 -5.11 -4.83 22.65
N PRO A 8 -4.38 -3.99 21.88
CA PRO A 8 -3.09 -3.49 22.32
C PRO A 8 -3.26 -2.61 23.57
N GLU A 9 -2.31 -2.73 24.50
CA GLU A 9 -2.24 -1.83 25.65
C GLU A 9 -1.68 -0.48 25.19
N ILE A 10 -2.56 0.50 25.03
CA ILE A 10 -2.22 1.87 24.61
C ILE A 10 -2.35 2.80 25.83
N SER A 11 -1.23 3.38 26.26
CA SER A 11 -1.19 4.32 27.39
C SER A 11 -1.45 5.77 26.95
N ASP A 12 -1.77 6.64 27.92
CA ASP A 12 -1.92 8.07 27.64
C ASP A 12 -0.59 8.70 27.19
N GLY A 13 0.55 8.14 27.62
CA GLY A 13 1.88 8.56 27.16
C GLY A 13 2.13 8.22 25.69
N ASP A 14 1.51 7.14 25.19
CA ASP A 14 1.59 6.77 23.78
C ASP A 14 0.73 7.70 22.92
N LEU A 15 -0.45 8.08 23.41
CA LEU A 15 -1.43 8.87 22.67
C LEU A 15 -1.22 10.39 22.76
N GLY A 16 -0.70 10.91 23.87
CA GLY A 16 -0.56 12.35 24.09
C GLY A 16 0.15 13.07 22.94
N PRO A 17 1.33 12.62 22.48
CA PRO A 17 2.02 13.20 21.33
C PRO A 17 1.21 13.12 20.01
N ILE A 18 0.46 12.02 19.82
CA ILE A 18 -0.34 11.78 18.63
C ILE A 18 -1.51 12.76 18.58
N VAL A 19 -2.29 12.84 19.67
CA VAL A 19 -3.41 13.76 19.80
C VAL A 19 -2.97 15.20 19.67
N LYS A 20 -1.86 15.57 20.31
CA LYS A 20 -1.28 16.91 20.17
C LYS A 20 -0.96 17.26 18.72
N LYS A 21 -0.51 16.31 17.91
CA LYS A 21 -0.22 16.54 16.49
C LYS A 21 -1.49 16.63 15.63
N ILE A 22 -2.56 15.92 15.98
CA ILE A 22 -3.83 15.94 15.25
C ILE A 22 -4.59 17.26 15.50
N CYS A 23 -4.73 17.67 16.76
CA CYS A 23 -5.67 18.73 17.15
C CYS A 23 -5.03 19.86 17.97
N SER A 24 -3.71 19.86 18.21
CA SER A 24 -3.04 20.84 19.08
C SER A 24 -3.66 20.93 20.49
N GLY A 25 -4.07 19.79 21.05
CA GLY A 25 -4.70 19.69 22.36
C GLY A 25 -4.23 18.46 23.15
N ASP A 26 -4.77 18.33 24.37
CA ASP A 26 -4.50 17.21 25.26
C ASP A 26 -5.62 16.16 25.20
N LEU A 27 -5.31 14.93 25.57
CA LEU A 27 -6.30 13.85 25.69
C LEU A 27 -7.44 14.23 26.63
N HIS A 28 -8.68 13.92 26.23
CA HIS A 28 -9.85 14.20 27.04
C HIS A 28 -10.88 13.06 26.98
N GLY A 29 -11.29 12.58 28.15
CA GLY A 29 -12.32 11.55 28.28
C GLY A 29 -11.86 10.16 27.83
N ASP A 30 -12.84 9.32 27.53
CA ASP A 30 -12.61 7.94 27.13
C ASP A 30 -12.15 7.82 25.67
N ARG A 31 -11.44 6.74 25.38
CA ARG A 31 -10.99 6.36 24.03
C ARG A 31 -11.63 5.05 23.60
N LEU A 32 -11.80 4.88 22.31
CA LEU A 32 -12.26 3.66 21.67
C LEU A 32 -11.13 3.09 20.80
N ILE A 33 -10.93 1.77 20.88
CA ILE A 33 -9.95 1.03 20.08
C ILE A 33 -10.71 -0.08 19.36
N GLU A 34 -10.66 -0.08 18.04
CA GLU A 34 -11.38 -1.03 17.19
C GLU A 34 -10.41 -1.70 16.20
N PRO A 35 -10.37 -3.03 16.10
CA PRO A 35 -9.64 -3.68 15.02
C PRO A 35 -10.34 -3.38 13.69
N ILE A 36 -9.59 -2.88 12.70
CA ILE A 36 -10.16 -2.45 11.41
C ILE A 36 -9.57 -3.19 10.20
N GLY A 37 -8.61 -4.09 10.43
CA GLY A 37 -7.98 -4.80 9.33
C GLY A 37 -7.08 -5.93 9.76
N SER A 38 -6.72 -6.74 8.78
CA SER A 38 -5.70 -7.78 8.91
C SER A 38 -4.75 -7.68 7.72
N SER A 39 -3.49 -8.06 7.92
CA SER A 39 -2.52 -8.16 6.83
C SER A 39 -2.33 -9.62 6.43
N ILE A 40 -2.06 -9.84 5.15
CA ILE A 40 -1.56 -11.13 4.64
C ILE A 40 -0.04 -11.22 4.88
N GLY A 41 0.65 -10.08 5.00
CA GLY A 41 2.07 -10.00 5.26
C GLY A 41 2.44 -10.47 6.67
N ARG A 42 3.65 -11.02 6.82
CA ARG A 42 4.15 -11.52 8.12
C ARG A 42 4.57 -10.41 9.08
N ALA A 43 4.80 -9.20 8.55
CA ALA A 43 5.26 -8.06 9.34
C ALA A 43 4.17 -7.51 10.27
N THR A 44 2.91 -7.48 9.83
CA THR A 44 1.86 -6.75 10.57
C THR A 44 1.22 -7.64 11.62
N ILE A 45 1.25 -7.18 12.87
CA ILE A 45 0.62 -7.84 14.02
C ILE A 45 -0.86 -7.46 14.10
N GLY A 46 -1.19 -6.19 13.86
CA GLY A 46 -2.57 -5.70 13.93
C GLY A 46 -2.73 -4.27 13.41
N ILE A 47 -3.97 -3.94 13.05
CA ILE A 47 -4.37 -2.61 12.56
C ILE A 47 -5.61 -2.17 13.32
N TYR A 48 -5.51 -1.04 14.02
CA TYR A 48 -6.54 -0.56 14.92
C TYR A 48 -6.91 0.89 14.59
N ARG A 49 -8.20 1.19 14.57
CA ARG A 49 -8.68 2.56 14.68
C ARG A 49 -8.70 2.94 16.15
N VAL A 50 -8.11 4.07 16.48
CA VAL A 50 -8.17 4.65 17.81
C VAL A 50 -8.83 6.01 17.70
N SER A 51 -9.88 6.24 18.47
CA SER A 51 -10.64 7.49 18.45
C SER A 51 -10.97 7.96 19.85
N GLY A 52 -11.23 9.26 20.00
CA GLY A 52 -11.57 9.86 21.28
C GLY A 52 -11.90 11.35 21.15
N SER A 53 -11.87 12.03 22.29
CA SER A 53 -11.94 13.49 22.34
C SER A 53 -10.63 14.08 22.79
N ALA A 54 -10.33 15.28 22.32
CA ALA A 54 -9.21 16.08 22.76
C ALA A 54 -9.73 17.39 23.30
N GLN A 55 -9.00 17.98 24.22
CA GLN A 55 -9.23 19.30 24.77
C GLN A 55 -8.21 20.25 24.12
N PRO A 56 -8.58 21.00 23.06
CA PRO A 56 -7.69 21.98 22.45
C PRO A 56 -7.45 23.14 23.40
N ASP A 57 -6.32 23.82 23.24
CA ASP A 57 -5.98 25.06 23.97
C ASP A 57 -7.06 26.15 23.77
N SER A 58 -7.81 26.08 22.67
CA SER A 58 -8.71 27.13 22.17
C SER A 58 -10.18 27.01 22.59
N GLY A 59 -10.62 25.94 23.27
CA GLY A 59 -12.05 25.90 23.64
C GLY A 59 -12.66 24.54 23.95
N LYS A 60 -13.65 24.12 23.16
CA LYS A 60 -14.46 22.92 23.46
C LYS A 60 -13.74 21.64 23.05
N PRO A 61 -14.06 20.49 23.66
CA PRO A 61 -13.54 19.22 23.20
C PRO A 61 -13.87 18.95 21.73
N GLU A 62 -12.89 18.46 20.98
CA GLU A 62 -13.01 18.11 19.56
C GLU A 62 -12.74 16.60 19.36
N PRO A 63 -13.48 15.94 18.46
CA PRO A 63 -13.24 14.54 18.15
C PRO A 63 -11.93 14.38 17.38
N TRP A 64 -11.22 13.28 17.64
CA TRP A 64 -10.05 12.89 16.85
C TRP A 64 -10.08 11.38 16.58
N SER A 65 -9.40 10.98 15.51
CA SER A 65 -9.12 9.58 15.23
C SER A 65 -7.78 9.41 14.53
N ALA A 66 -7.18 8.24 14.70
CA ALA A 66 -5.95 7.80 14.07
C ALA A 66 -5.98 6.28 13.84
N VAL A 67 -5.19 5.82 12.88
CA VAL A 67 -4.93 4.39 12.67
C VAL A 67 -3.59 4.03 13.27
N LEU A 68 -3.58 3.04 14.15
CA LEU A 68 -2.39 2.38 14.67
C LEU A 68 -2.13 1.10 13.88
N LYS A 69 -1.01 1.04 13.18
CA LYS A 69 -0.45 -0.20 12.62
C LYS A 69 0.70 -0.67 13.51
N ILE A 70 0.61 -1.92 13.96
CA ILE A 70 1.65 -2.58 14.76
C ILE A 70 2.38 -3.58 13.87
N VAL A 71 3.70 -3.46 13.78
CA VAL A 71 4.54 -4.36 12.97
C VAL A 71 5.66 -5.00 13.80
N ASP A 72 5.99 -6.25 13.46
CA ASP A 72 7.13 -7.02 13.97
C ASP A 72 8.24 -7.04 12.91
N VAL A 73 9.34 -6.32 13.18
CA VAL A 73 10.44 -6.18 12.22
C VAL A 73 11.37 -7.39 12.19
N ASP A 74 11.34 -8.25 13.22
CA ASP A 74 12.09 -9.50 13.23
C ASP A 74 11.38 -10.56 12.39
N ALA A 75 10.04 -10.48 12.26
CA ALA A 75 9.24 -11.39 11.43
C ALA A 75 9.39 -11.10 9.92
N ASP A 76 9.46 -9.82 9.55
CA ASP A 76 9.72 -9.39 8.18
C ASP A 76 10.36 -7.99 8.14
N PRO A 77 11.53 -7.82 7.50
CA PRO A 77 12.20 -6.53 7.43
C PRO A 77 11.44 -5.49 6.62
N ALA A 78 10.36 -5.85 5.91
CA ALA A 78 9.44 -4.87 5.31
C ALA A 78 8.78 -3.96 6.36
N GLY A 79 8.55 -4.45 7.59
CA GLY A 79 7.98 -3.63 8.67
C GLY A 79 8.91 -2.50 9.12
N GLN A 80 10.23 -2.76 9.16
CA GLN A 80 11.22 -1.73 9.51
C GLN A 80 11.26 -0.62 8.45
N LEU A 81 11.20 -1.01 7.17
CA LEU A 81 11.17 -0.05 6.06
C LEU A 81 9.93 0.85 6.14
N GLU A 82 8.75 0.28 6.37
CA GLU A 82 7.52 1.07 6.49
C GLU A 82 7.59 2.06 7.66
N PHE A 83 8.13 1.62 8.79
CA PHE A 83 8.34 2.44 9.98
C PHE A 83 9.27 3.63 9.69
N GLU A 84 10.41 3.39 9.04
CA GLU A 84 11.38 4.42 8.65
C GLU A 84 10.79 5.41 7.63
N LEU A 85 10.09 4.90 6.60
CA LEU A 85 9.41 5.71 5.59
C LEU A 85 8.39 6.64 6.22
N SER A 86 7.53 6.10 7.08
CA SER A 86 6.46 6.86 7.74
C SER A 86 7.02 8.02 8.56
N GLY A 87 8.22 7.86 9.14
CA GLY A 87 8.90 8.90 9.91
C GLY A 87 9.71 9.91 9.08
N SER A 88 9.94 9.67 7.78
CA SER A 88 10.87 10.46 6.95
C SER A 88 10.22 11.72 6.35
N PRO A 89 10.69 12.93 6.70
CA PRO A 89 10.22 14.16 6.06
C PRO A 89 10.51 14.21 4.55
N GLU A 90 11.63 13.62 4.12
CA GLU A 90 12.02 13.54 2.71
C GLU A 90 11.02 12.69 1.92
N PHE A 91 10.53 11.60 2.50
CA PHE A 91 9.50 10.77 1.89
C PHE A 91 8.20 11.56 1.69
N LEU A 92 7.74 12.21 2.75
CA LEU A 92 6.50 12.98 2.74
C LEU A 92 6.56 14.13 1.71
N ALA A 93 7.74 14.73 1.52
CA ALA A 93 7.97 15.80 0.54
C ALA A 93 7.94 15.35 -0.93
N ILE A 94 7.93 14.05 -1.21
CA ILE A 94 7.77 13.51 -2.58
C ILE A 94 6.29 13.52 -3.01
N GLY A 95 5.34 13.64 -2.07
CA GLY A 95 3.92 13.66 -2.39
C GLY A 95 3.55 14.71 -3.44
N ASN A 96 2.91 14.29 -4.52
CA ASN A 96 2.36 15.15 -5.56
C ASN A 96 1.28 14.40 -6.34
N GLY A 97 0.01 14.79 -6.20
CA GLY A 97 -1.12 14.01 -6.69
C GLY A 97 -1.37 12.77 -5.83
N LEU A 98 -0.40 11.87 -5.73
CA LEU A 98 -0.37 10.79 -4.75
C LEU A 98 0.52 11.19 -3.57
N ARG A 99 0.05 10.96 -2.34
CA ARG A 99 0.84 11.15 -1.11
C ARG A 99 0.67 9.97 -0.15
N PRO A 100 1.64 9.71 0.74
CA PRO A 100 1.41 8.83 1.88
C PRO A 100 0.35 9.41 2.83
N ALA A 101 -0.31 8.54 3.60
CA ALA A 101 -1.12 8.95 4.75
C ALA A 101 -0.28 9.79 5.72
N VAL A 102 -0.89 10.80 6.34
CA VAL A 102 -0.17 11.63 7.31
C VAL A 102 0.29 10.75 8.47
N CYS A 103 1.59 10.67 8.71
CA CYS A 103 2.13 10.01 9.89
C CYS A 103 2.09 10.96 11.08
N TYR A 104 1.31 10.61 12.10
CA TYR A 104 1.26 11.35 13.36
C TYR A 104 2.46 11.02 14.25
N GLY A 105 2.95 9.79 14.22
CA GLY A 105 4.15 9.43 14.95
C GLY A 105 4.54 7.98 14.78
N THR A 106 5.79 7.70 15.12
CA THR A 106 6.34 6.36 15.15
C THR A 106 6.87 6.08 16.55
N GLN A 107 6.70 4.85 17.05
CA GLN A 107 7.17 4.45 18.38
C GLN A 107 7.85 3.08 18.35
N ASP A 108 9.02 2.99 18.97
CA ASP A 108 9.73 1.74 19.22
C ASP A 108 9.19 1.08 20.49
N ARG A 109 8.51 -0.06 20.38
CA ARG A 109 7.91 -0.80 21.50
C ARG A 109 8.74 -2.02 21.86
N GLY A 110 9.98 -1.76 22.25
CA GLY A 110 10.95 -2.80 22.59
C GLY A 110 11.74 -3.28 21.38
N ARG A 111 12.10 -4.57 21.36
CA ARG A 111 13.11 -5.07 20.41
C ARG A 111 12.64 -5.04 18.95
N SER A 112 11.52 -5.68 18.66
CA SER A 112 11.05 -5.87 17.28
C SER A 112 9.71 -5.19 16.96
N GLU A 113 8.93 -4.85 17.98
CA GLU A 113 7.64 -4.21 17.77
C GLU A 113 7.82 -2.71 17.46
N ARG A 114 7.14 -2.28 16.40
CA ARG A 114 7.11 -0.90 15.94
C ARG A 114 5.68 -0.46 15.73
N TRP A 115 5.37 0.74 16.18
CA TRP A 115 4.04 1.34 16.02
C TRP A 115 4.12 2.50 15.05
N ILE A 116 3.16 2.53 14.13
CA ILE A 116 2.99 3.60 13.14
C ILE A 116 1.60 4.17 13.33
N TRP A 117 1.53 5.44 13.71
CA TRP A 117 0.29 6.19 13.86
C TRP A 117 0.05 7.04 12.63
N SER A 118 -1.11 6.87 12.00
CA SER A 118 -1.42 7.50 10.72
C SER A 118 -2.83 8.07 10.64
N GLU A 119 -3.05 8.89 9.61
CA GLU A 119 -4.34 9.45 9.21
C GLU A 119 -5.44 8.37 9.17
N ASP A 120 -6.58 8.69 9.78
CA ASP A 120 -7.76 7.84 9.70
C ASP A 120 -8.50 8.08 8.39
N LEU A 121 -8.53 7.06 7.53
CA LEU A 121 -9.17 7.07 6.23
C LEU A 121 -10.40 6.13 6.19
N THR A 122 -10.89 5.64 7.33
CA THR A 122 -11.99 4.65 7.35
C THR A 122 -13.29 5.17 6.73
N ASP A 123 -13.49 6.48 6.76
CA ASP A 123 -14.70 7.12 6.24
C ASP A 123 -14.56 7.57 4.77
N VAL A 124 -13.39 7.33 4.15
CA VAL A 124 -13.14 7.63 2.74
C VAL A 124 -13.63 6.48 1.87
N SER A 125 -14.28 6.81 0.74
CA SER A 125 -14.83 5.81 -0.17
C SER A 125 -13.77 4.87 -0.72
N GLN A 126 -14.02 3.58 -0.54
CA GLN A 126 -13.24 2.48 -1.10
C GLN A 126 -13.90 1.95 -2.39
N PRO A 127 -13.18 1.13 -3.19
CA PRO A 127 -13.73 0.52 -4.40
C PRO A 127 -15.09 -0.20 -4.19
N THR A 128 -15.90 -0.37 -5.23
CA THR A 128 -15.61 -0.13 -6.65
C THR A 128 -15.63 1.35 -7.04
N TRP A 129 -14.64 1.78 -7.81
CA TRP A 129 -14.52 3.14 -8.31
C TRP A 129 -15.21 3.32 -9.66
N THR A 130 -15.62 4.55 -9.97
CA THR A 130 -15.98 4.92 -11.34
C THR A 130 -14.71 5.04 -12.21
N ASP A 131 -14.85 4.93 -13.52
CA ASP A 131 -13.74 5.16 -14.47
C ASP A 131 -13.06 6.51 -14.24
N SER A 132 -13.84 7.54 -13.92
CA SER A 132 -13.30 8.88 -13.67
C SER A 132 -12.39 8.93 -12.44
N VAL A 133 -12.76 8.24 -11.36
CA VAL A 133 -11.95 8.12 -10.14
C VAL A 133 -10.71 7.29 -10.42
N PHE A 134 -10.85 6.16 -11.13
CA PHE A 134 -9.70 5.33 -11.50
C PHE A 134 -8.66 6.11 -12.31
N LEU A 135 -9.10 6.88 -13.32
CA LEU A 135 -8.20 7.69 -14.13
C LEU A 135 -7.58 8.87 -13.36
N ASN A 136 -8.26 9.41 -12.36
CA ASN A 136 -7.69 10.42 -11.48
C ASN A 136 -6.58 9.83 -10.61
N VAL A 137 -6.80 8.65 -10.04
CA VAL A 137 -5.79 7.90 -9.28
C VAL A 137 -4.58 7.55 -10.15
N ALA A 138 -4.80 7.02 -11.36
CA ALA A 138 -3.72 6.72 -12.30
C ALA A 138 -2.88 7.96 -12.64
N ARG A 139 -3.53 9.12 -12.84
CA ARG A 139 -2.84 10.40 -13.07
C ARG A 139 -2.03 10.83 -11.86
N ASP A 140 -2.55 10.63 -10.65
CA ASP A 140 -1.86 10.98 -9.42
C ASP A 140 -0.62 10.12 -9.16
N ILE A 141 -0.69 8.82 -9.50
CA ILE A 141 0.50 7.94 -9.52
C ILE A 141 1.56 8.51 -10.48
N GLY A 142 1.16 8.89 -11.69
CA GLY A 142 2.08 9.50 -12.67
C GLY A 142 2.74 10.79 -12.16
N LYS A 143 1.98 11.67 -11.49
CA LYS A 143 2.50 12.90 -10.87
C LYS A 143 3.50 12.60 -9.75
N PHE A 144 3.24 11.58 -8.93
CA PHE A 144 4.14 11.16 -7.86
C PHE A 144 5.44 10.58 -8.41
N HIS A 145 5.36 9.69 -9.41
CA HIS A 145 6.54 9.18 -10.11
C HIS A 145 7.37 10.30 -10.75
N ALA A 146 6.73 11.24 -11.45
CA ALA A 146 7.41 12.38 -12.02
C ALA A 146 8.13 13.23 -10.96
N ASN A 147 7.49 13.43 -9.80
CA ASN A 147 8.09 14.18 -8.70
C ASN A 147 9.20 13.41 -7.96
N SER A 148 9.31 12.09 -8.14
CA SER A 148 10.36 11.26 -7.52
C SER A 148 11.58 11.04 -8.41
N ILE A 149 11.55 11.45 -9.69
CA ILE A 149 12.70 11.35 -10.60
C ILE A 149 13.93 12.03 -9.99
N GLY A 150 15.03 11.27 -9.90
CA GLY A 150 16.30 11.75 -9.36
C GLY A 150 16.31 11.97 -7.84
N LYS A 151 15.18 11.78 -7.15
CA LYS A 151 15.12 11.76 -5.69
C LYS A 151 15.46 10.35 -5.24
N VAL A 152 16.67 10.18 -4.73
CA VAL A 152 17.10 8.93 -4.10
C VAL A 152 16.96 9.10 -2.60
N PRO A 153 16.06 8.35 -1.97
CA PRO A 153 15.96 8.36 -0.53
C PRO A 153 17.19 7.76 0.18
N PRO A 154 17.33 7.97 1.49
CA PRO A 154 18.42 7.38 2.28
C PRO A 154 18.51 5.86 2.14
N GLY A 155 19.70 5.32 2.42
CA GLY A 155 20.25 4.04 1.92
C GLY A 155 19.45 2.73 2.10
N GLU A 156 18.33 2.74 2.84
CA GLU A 156 17.46 1.59 3.09
C GLU A 156 16.38 1.40 2.00
N TRP A 157 16.05 2.43 1.22
CA TRP A 157 14.98 2.33 0.18
C TRP A 157 15.52 1.80 -1.15
N ARG A 158 16.77 1.30 -1.18
CA ARG A 158 17.41 0.67 -2.34
C ARG A 158 16.88 -0.73 -2.65
N ARG A 159 15.80 -1.18 -1.99
CA ARG A 159 15.07 -2.35 -2.45
C ARG A 159 14.64 -2.08 -3.89
N GLN A 160 15.08 -2.95 -4.80
CA GLN A 160 14.58 -2.94 -6.16
C GLN A 160 13.10 -3.33 -6.10
N GLY A 161 12.28 -2.69 -6.92
CA GLY A 161 10.84 -2.93 -7.01
C GLY A 161 10.50 -4.36 -7.41
N ILE A 162 9.27 -4.56 -7.87
CA ILE A 162 8.67 -5.79 -8.39
C ILE A 162 9.65 -6.61 -9.27
N TYR A 163 10.58 -5.98 -9.97
CA TYR A 163 11.65 -6.64 -10.74
C TYR A 163 12.55 -7.56 -9.93
N GLY A 164 12.93 -7.16 -8.72
CA GLY A 164 13.69 -8.00 -7.80
C GLY A 164 12.80 -8.91 -6.96
N SER A 165 11.58 -8.45 -6.63
CA SER A 165 10.69 -9.12 -5.69
C SER A 165 9.70 -10.10 -6.32
N ILE A 166 9.29 -10.02 -7.58
CA ILE A 166 8.41 -11.07 -8.18
C ILE A 166 9.14 -12.38 -8.40
N MET A 167 10.38 -12.34 -8.91
CA MET A 167 11.16 -13.57 -9.10
C MET A 167 11.42 -14.28 -7.77
N VAL A 168 11.67 -13.51 -6.70
CA VAL A 168 12.05 -14.03 -5.38
C VAL A 168 10.83 -14.24 -4.46
N SER A 169 9.97 -13.24 -4.30
CA SER A 169 8.84 -13.23 -3.36
C SER A 169 7.60 -13.98 -3.87
N PHE A 170 7.33 -14.01 -5.18
CA PHE A 170 6.22 -14.82 -5.74
C PHE A 170 6.68 -16.17 -6.29
N GLY A 171 7.98 -16.46 -6.23
CA GLY A 171 8.55 -17.76 -6.59
C GLY A 171 8.21 -18.17 -8.02
N LEU A 172 8.24 -17.23 -8.97
CA LEU A 172 7.81 -17.45 -10.36
C LEU A 172 8.53 -18.65 -11.01
N ALA A 173 9.82 -18.82 -10.72
CA ALA A 173 10.60 -19.99 -11.12
C ALA A 173 10.02 -21.31 -10.54
N GLY A 174 9.69 -21.33 -9.25
CA GLY A 174 9.04 -22.48 -8.63
C GLY A 174 7.61 -22.70 -9.13
N SER A 175 6.88 -21.64 -9.51
CA SER A 175 5.56 -21.73 -10.12
C SER A 175 5.62 -22.33 -11.53
N LEU A 176 6.63 -21.97 -12.32
CA LEU A 176 6.94 -22.60 -13.61
C LEU A 176 7.28 -24.09 -13.47
N GLU A 177 8.15 -24.43 -12.52
CA GLU A 177 8.55 -25.83 -12.26
C GLU A 177 7.38 -26.71 -11.83
N ARG A 178 6.51 -26.19 -10.96
CA ARG A 178 5.30 -26.90 -10.47
C ARG A 178 4.12 -26.83 -11.41
N LEU A 179 4.20 -26.06 -12.50
CA LEU A 179 3.07 -25.83 -13.40
C LEU A 179 2.50 -27.14 -14.00
N PRO A 180 3.32 -28.11 -14.48
CA PRO A 180 2.79 -29.37 -15.02
C PRO A 180 2.06 -30.21 -13.97
N GLU A 181 2.60 -30.28 -12.75
CA GLU A 181 1.99 -31.00 -11.63
C GLU A 181 0.67 -30.33 -11.19
N THR A 182 0.68 -29.01 -11.05
CA THR A 182 -0.50 -28.21 -10.70
C THR A 182 -1.59 -28.37 -11.76
N ALA A 183 -1.23 -28.34 -13.05
CA ALA A 183 -2.18 -28.51 -14.14
C ALA A 183 -2.76 -29.93 -14.26
N SER A 184 -2.03 -30.92 -13.77
CA SER A 184 -2.49 -32.31 -13.73
C SER A 184 -3.33 -32.62 -12.49
N ASN A 185 -3.39 -31.70 -11.52
CA ASN A 185 -4.23 -31.85 -10.33
C ASN A 185 -5.71 -31.71 -10.69
N ALA A 186 -6.53 -32.67 -10.29
CA ALA A 186 -7.97 -32.71 -10.62
C ALA A 186 -8.76 -31.47 -10.17
N LEU A 187 -8.34 -30.80 -9.09
CA LEU A 187 -8.99 -29.59 -8.58
C LEU A 187 -8.54 -28.31 -9.30
N ALA A 188 -7.30 -28.27 -9.79
CA ALA A 188 -6.75 -27.08 -10.45
C ALA A 188 -6.85 -27.13 -11.97
N SER A 189 -6.91 -28.33 -12.57
CA SER A 189 -7.03 -28.53 -14.02
C SER A 189 -8.15 -27.70 -14.67
N PRO A 190 -9.35 -27.55 -14.08
CA PRO A 190 -10.40 -26.70 -14.64
C PRO A 190 -10.03 -25.20 -14.72
N ILE A 191 -9.16 -24.72 -13.83
CA ILE A 191 -8.76 -23.29 -13.74
C ILE A 191 -7.92 -22.89 -14.96
N PHE A 192 -7.17 -23.83 -15.55
CA PHE A 192 -6.35 -23.56 -16.73
C PHE A 192 -7.18 -23.33 -17.99
N GLY A 193 -8.44 -23.79 -18.01
CA GLY A 193 -9.45 -23.47 -19.02
C GLY A 193 -8.96 -23.60 -20.47
N GLU A 194 -9.47 -22.73 -21.33
CA GLU A 194 -9.11 -22.66 -22.75
C GLU A 194 -7.72 -22.06 -23.00
N THR A 195 -7.26 -21.15 -22.11
CA THR A 195 -5.92 -20.56 -22.14
C THR A 195 -4.84 -21.66 -22.14
N GLY A 196 -5.04 -22.69 -21.32
CA GLY A 196 -4.20 -23.86 -21.27
C GLY A 196 -2.81 -23.61 -20.66
N VAL A 197 -2.20 -24.69 -20.21
CA VAL A 197 -0.88 -24.70 -19.54
C VAL A 197 0.21 -24.08 -20.40
N LYS A 198 0.14 -24.29 -21.72
CA LYS A 198 1.16 -23.82 -22.67
C LYS A 198 1.19 -22.29 -22.80
N ALA A 199 0.04 -21.62 -22.81
CA ALA A 199 0.01 -20.17 -22.92
C ALA A 199 0.54 -19.53 -21.63
N ILE A 200 0.16 -20.05 -20.46
CA ILE A 200 0.70 -19.61 -19.17
C ILE A 200 2.21 -19.83 -19.10
N ALA A 201 2.69 -21.01 -19.50
CA ALA A 201 4.13 -21.28 -19.58
C ALA A 201 4.84 -20.31 -20.52
N ALA A 202 4.26 -19.98 -21.68
CA ALA A 202 4.83 -19.03 -22.62
C ALA A 202 4.93 -17.60 -22.04
N VAL A 203 3.89 -17.12 -21.33
CA VAL A 203 3.95 -15.82 -20.63
C VAL A 203 5.05 -15.82 -19.57
N LEU A 204 5.08 -16.86 -18.74
CA LEU A 204 6.05 -16.98 -17.65
C LEU A 204 7.50 -17.12 -18.17
N GLN A 205 7.71 -17.82 -19.30
CA GLN A 205 9.03 -17.93 -19.95
C GLN A 205 9.51 -16.61 -20.54
N ASN A 206 8.60 -15.75 -21.00
CA ASN A 206 8.95 -14.42 -21.51
C ASN A 206 9.14 -13.38 -20.40
N TYR A 207 8.82 -13.72 -19.14
CA TYR A 207 8.91 -12.79 -18.01
C TYR A 207 10.31 -12.20 -17.86
N GLU A 208 11.36 -13.02 -17.99
CA GLU A 208 12.74 -12.53 -17.87
C GLU A 208 13.09 -11.51 -18.95
N ALA A 209 12.63 -11.72 -20.19
CA ALA A 209 12.84 -10.77 -21.28
C ALA A 209 12.10 -9.44 -21.03
N VAL A 210 10.85 -9.51 -20.57
CA VAL A 210 10.06 -8.32 -20.18
C VAL A 210 10.74 -7.58 -19.02
N ALA A 211 11.11 -8.30 -17.96
CA ALA A 211 11.80 -7.74 -16.79
C ALA A 211 13.15 -7.11 -17.18
N ASN A 212 13.90 -7.72 -18.11
CA ASN A 212 15.14 -7.15 -18.62
C ASN A 212 14.91 -5.87 -19.43
N GLY A 213 13.88 -5.81 -20.26
CA GLY A 213 13.53 -4.59 -20.99
C GLY A 213 13.22 -3.41 -20.06
N LEU A 214 12.55 -3.70 -18.94
CA LEU A 214 12.11 -2.69 -17.98
C LEU A 214 13.28 -2.08 -17.16
N LYS A 215 14.44 -2.76 -17.08
CA LYS A 215 15.67 -2.21 -16.44
C LYS A 215 16.19 -0.95 -17.11
N HIS A 216 15.80 -0.68 -18.35
CA HIS A 216 16.25 0.49 -19.11
C HIS A 216 15.34 1.71 -18.96
N LEU A 217 14.19 1.56 -18.30
CA LEU A 217 13.30 2.68 -18.04
C LEU A 217 13.83 3.56 -16.92
N THR A 218 13.36 4.81 -16.91
CA THR A 218 13.65 5.77 -15.84
C THR A 218 13.26 5.18 -14.49
N THR A 219 14.21 5.13 -13.56
CA THR A 219 13.94 4.69 -12.19
C THR A 219 13.31 5.81 -11.38
N VAL A 220 12.22 5.49 -10.68
CA VAL A 220 11.43 6.36 -9.82
C VAL A 220 11.18 5.67 -8.47
N LEU A 221 10.73 6.41 -7.47
CA LEU A 221 10.16 5.82 -6.26
C LEU A 221 8.80 5.23 -6.62
N VAL A 222 8.63 3.95 -6.28
CA VAL A 222 7.40 3.19 -6.50
C VAL A 222 6.87 2.66 -5.17
N HIS A 223 5.56 2.50 -5.08
CA HIS A 223 4.88 1.91 -3.94
C HIS A 223 5.00 0.38 -3.93
N ASN A 224 5.09 -0.28 -5.09
CA ASN A 224 5.19 -1.73 -5.30
C ASN A 224 4.01 -2.60 -4.85
N ASP A 225 3.10 -2.06 -4.05
CA ASP A 225 1.78 -2.64 -3.75
C ASP A 225 0.66 -1.62 -4.05
N CYS A 226 0.87 -0.86 -5.13
CA CYS A 226 -0.05 0.19 -5.58
C CYS A 226 -1.31 -0.42 -6.21
N HIS A 227 -2.27 -0.75 -5.38
CA HIS A 227 -3.54 -1.27 -5.83
C HIS A 227 -4.70 -0.59 -5.11
N VAL A 228 -5.87 -0.68 -5.73
CA VAL A 228 -7.17 -0.15 -5.27
C VAL A 228 -7.49 -0.27 -3.77
N GLY A 229 -7.03 -1.32 -3.07
CA GLY A 229 -7.25 -1.49 -1.62
C GLY A 229 -6.28 -0.73 -0.71
N ASN A 230 -5.23 -0.14 -1.27
CA ASN A 230 -4.21 0.65 -0.56
C ASN A 230 -4.29 2.13 -0.94
N LEU A 231 -5.32 2.51 -1.71
CA LEU A 231 -5.46 3.83 -2.32
C LEU A 231 -6.80 4.44 -1.94
N TYR A 232 -6.78 5.71 -1.59
CA TYR A 232 -7.90 6.47 -1.05
C TYR A 232 -8.04 7.78 -1.84
N PRO A 233 -8.92 7.83 -2.85
CA PRO A 233 -9.20 9.05 -3.59
C PRO A 233 -9.88 10.07 -2.66
N ILE A 234 -9.27 11.24 -2.50
CA ILE A 234 -9.80 12.31 -1.66
C ILE A 234 -10.62 13.25 -2.54
N GLU A 235 -11.92 13.28 -2.29
CA GLU A 235 -12.85 14.17 -2.97
C GLU A 235 -13.36 15.25 -2.02
N LYS A 236 -13.47 16.48 -2.53
CA LYS A 236 -14.11 17.59 -1.81
C LYS A 236 -15.17 18.21 -2.69
N ASN A 237 -16.42 18.21 -2.21
CA ASN A 237 -17.58 18.69 -2.96
C ASN A 237 -17.71 18.03 -4.36
N GLY A 238 -17.42 16.73 -4.46
CA GLY A 238 -17.48 15.98 -5.72
C GLY A 238 -16.32 16.25 -6.69
N VAL A 239 -15.27 16.94 -6.24
CA VAL A 239 -14.06 17.20 -7.03
C VAL A 239 -12.90 16.42 -6.43
N HIS A 240 -12.24 15.61 -7.26
CA HIS A 240 -11.01 14.91 -6.91
C HIS A 240 -9.88 15.89 -6.59
N MET A 241 -9.25 15.73 -5.44
CA MET A 241 -8.17 16.60 -4.97
C MET A 241 -6.81 15.92 -5.12
N GLU A 242 -6.69 14.72 -4.56
CA GLU A 242 -5.47 13.92 -4.51
C GLU A 242 -5.82 12.47 -4.17
N THR A 243 -4.83 11.60 -4.18
CA THR A 243 -4.94 10.22 -3.73
C THR A 243 -4.01 10.00 -2.54
N VAL A 244 -4.52 9.36 -1.50
CA VAL A 244 -3.73 8.95 -0.34
C VAL A 244 -3.41 7.46 -0.44
N ALA A 245 -2.14 7.10 -0.27
CA ALA A 245 -1.67 5.73 -0.25
C ALA A 245 -1.25 5.29 1.15
N ILE A 246 -1.57 4.04 1.48
CA ILE A 246 -1.18 3.35 2.71
C ILE A 246 -0.37 2.09 2.39
N ASP A 247 0.25 1.49 3.40
CA ASP A 247 1.00 0.23 3.28
C ASP A 247 2.23 0.32 2.37
N TRP A 248 3.17 1.18 2.77
CA TRP A 248 4.41 1.42 2.03
C TRP A 248 5.51 0.40 2.36
N ALA A 249 5.17 -0.73 2.97
CA ALA A 249 6.13 -1.76 3.39
C ALA A 249 6.93 -2.39 2.24
N THR A 250 6.42 -2.27 1.01
CA THR A 250 7.09 -2.78 -0.19
C THR A 250 7.72 -1.69 -1.03
N ALA A 251 7.64 -0.42 -0.63
CA ALA A 251 8.13 0.70 -1.42
C ALA A 251 9.62 0.60 -1.73
N GLY A 252 10.03 1.19 -2.86
CA GLY A 252 11.42 1.12 -3.30
C GLY A 252 11.65 1.77 -4.64
N LEU A 253 12.81 1.48 -5.24
CA LEU A 253 13.15 2.00 -6.56
C LEU A 253 12.70 1.04 -7.65
N GLY A 254 11.96 1.56 -8.62
CA GLY A 254 11.38 0.79 -9.71
C GLY A 254 11.29 1.60 -10.99
N PRO A 255 11.20 0.98 -12.17
CA PRO A 255 10.97 1.69 -13.42
C PRO A 255 9.61 2.39 -13.45
N LEU A 256 9.62 3.52 -14.16
CA LEU A 256 8.44 4.30 -14.46
C LEU A 256 7.32 3.42 -15.05
N GLY A 257 6.11 3.57 -14.51
CA GLY A 257 4.92 2.84 -14.95
C GLY A 257 4.61 1.57 -14.16
N GLU A 258 5.49 1.14 -13.25
CA GLU A 258 5.31 -0.07 -12.45
C GLU A 258 4.05 -0.04 -11.57
N ASP A 259 3.85 1.02 -10.77
CA ASP A 259 2.65 1.15 -9.94
C ASP A 259 1.36 1.27 -10.77
N ALA A 260 1.42 1.93 -11.93
CA ALA A 260 0.28 2.04 -12.84
C ALA A 260 -0.09 0.67 -13.42
N GLY A 261 0.91 -0.13 -13.80
CA GLY A 261 0.70 -1.52 -14.22
C GLY A 261 0.11 -2.38 -13.10
N ASN A 262 0.59 -2.22 -11.86
CA ASN A 262 0.07 -2.93 -10.70
C ASN A 262 -1.39 -2.56 -10.40
N LEU A 263 -1.73 -1.27 -10.50
CA LEU A 263 -3.10 -0.78 -10.34
C LEU A 263 -4.07 -1.48 -11.30
N ILE A 264 -3.73 -1.53 -12.59
CA ILE A 264 -4.56 -2.18 -13.63
C ILE A 264 -4.65 -3.69 -13.39
N ALA A 265 -3.51 -4.36 -13.21
CA ALA A 265 -3.45 -5.80 -13.06
C ALA A 265 -4.23 -6.30 -11.84
N VAL A 266 -4.13 -5.58 -10.70
CA VAL A 266 -4.85 -5.96 -9.48
C VAL A 266 -6.34 -5.61 -9.55
N ALA A 267 -6.72 -4.55 -10.25
CA ALA A 267 -8.14 -4.22 -10.47
C ALA A 267 -8.87 -5.36 -11.21
N VAL A 268 -8.24 -5.94 -12.24
CA VAL A 268 -8.77 -7.13 -12.93
C VAL A 268 -8.72 -8.37 -12.03
N ARG A 269 -7.59 -8.62 -11.35
CA ARG A 269 -7.45 -9.78 -10.44
C ARG A 269 -8.50 -9.81 -9.34
N ARG A 270 -8.95 -8.64 -8.87
CA ARG A 270 -9.98 -8.49 -7.83
C ARG A 270 -11.40 -8.30 -8.40
N SER A 271 -11.59 -8.54 -9.70
CA SER A 271 -12.89 -8.42 -10.39
C SER A 271 -13.55 -7.05 -10.24
N GLN A 272 -12.75 -5.99 -10.12
CA GLN A 272 -13.25 -4.61 -10.07
C GLN A 272 -13.43 -4.03 -11.47
N VAL A 273 -12.72 -4.58 -12.44
CA VAL A 273 -12.83 -4.27 -13.86
C VAL A 273 -12.97 -5.59 -14.62
N ASP A 274 -13.83 -5.61 -15.62
CA ASP A 274 -13.96 -6.75 -16.53
C ASP A 274 -12.64 -6.97 -17.32
N LEU A 275 -12.24 -8.23 -17.47
CA LEU A 275 -11.06 -8.58 -18.25
C LEU A 275 -11.16 -8.09 -19.69
N ASP A 276 -12.37 -8.07 -20.26
CA ASP A 276 -12.62 -7.59 -21.62
C ASP A 276 -12.27 -6.09 -21.79
N ASN A 277 -12.26 -5.33 -20.69
CA ASN A 277 -11.92 -3.91 -20.67
C ASN A 277 -10.43 -3.66 -20.36
N PHE A 278 -9.60 -4.69 -20.16
CA PHE A 278 -8.21 -4.53 -19.75
C PHE A 278 -7.40 -3.67 -20.73
N ILE A 279 -7.52 -3.93 -22.03
CA ILE A 279 -6.77 -3.21 -23.07
C ILE A 279 -7.19 -1.73 -23.13
N ASP A 280 -8.48 -1.44 -23.04
CA ASP A 280 -8.98 -0.06 -23.05
C ASP A 280 -8.55 0.70 -21.80
N LEU A 281 -8.54 0.03 -20.64
CA LEU A 281 -8.07 0.60 -19.38
C LEU A 281 -6.57 0.89 -19.39
N GLU A 282 -5.77 -0.05 -19.91
CA GLU A 282 -4.33 0.07 -20.05
C GLU A 282 -3.97 1.26 -20.96
N ARG A 283 -4.55 1.31 -22.16
CA ARG A 283 -4.36 2.43 -23.09
C ARG A 283 -4.77 3.76 -22.49
N THR A 284 -5.93 3.83 -21.85
CA THR A 284 -6.41 5.10 -21.26
C THR A 284 -5.53 5.58 -20.10
N THR A 285 -4.88 4.66 -19.39
CA THR A 285 -3.96 4.96 -18.28
C THR A 285 -2.61 5.47 -18.78
N PHE A 286 -2.07 4.90 -19.86
CA PHE A 286 -0.73 5.26 -20.36
C PHE A 286 -0.70 6.30 -21.50
N ASP A 287 -1.79 6.47 -22.26
CA ASP A 287 -1.84 7.38 -23.42
C ASP A 287 -2.29 8.82 -23.08
N ARG A 288 -2.51 9.16 -21.80
CA ARG A 288 -2.99 10.48 -21.35
C ARG A 288 -2.01 11.21 -20.44
#